data_AF-A0A7C5LZ28-F1
#
_entry.id   AF-A0A7C5LZ28-F1
#
_cell.length_a   1.000
_cell.length_b   1.000
_cell.length_c   1.000
_cell.angle_alpha   90.00
_cell.angle_beta   90.00
_cell.angle_gamma   90.00
#
_symmetry.space_group_name_H-M   'P 1'
#
loop_
_entity.id
_entity.type
_entity.pdbx_description
1 polymer ?
#
loop_
_entity_poly.entity_id
_entity_poly.type
_entity_poly.pdbx_seq_one_letter_code
_entity_poly.pdbx_strand_id
1 'polypeptide(L)'
;MYILAGLSLAMSLGIFLYHKIKVAAIKTYKGKYDYILMNQVRAYQYVVYAFAAALFFYGNTIGDAFIVKSIVYVFVRAFISLCVATLVAYVSYLILKFYYPGVMDKQLRKLRYAPRISSAGNEMRLLSEEEEDVHLDAGMQAEENVFSVDYDVWVDEKTGEVKIEKYAGYLEALECGSCGFKTLTLQSEEIVKPATEKEEGELIRHYKCKYCGAERHTKYPIARIIKSESEYKLPDDYVLKGQRKVKSIMIEIISTKGDKKEYFFQNTKQASEFLAQFDFDKDA
;
A
#
# COMPACT_ATOMS: atom_id res chain seq x y z
N MET A 1 14.05 -35.87 2.61
CA MET A 1 13.61 -34.50 2.27
C MET A 1 14.62 -33.70 1.41
N TYR A 2 15.66 -34.32 0.81
CA TYR A 2 16.67 -33.59 0.02
C TYR A 2 16.10 -32.91 -1.23
N ILE A 3 15.16 -33.58 -1.91
CA ILE A 3 14.47 -33.03 -3.07
C ILE A 3 13.71 -31.75 -2.69
N LEU A 4 12.99 -31.77 -1.56
CA LEU A 4 12.25 -30.61 -1.07
C LEU A 4 13.17 -29.44 -0.70
N ALA A 5 14.31 -29.73 -0.04
CA ALA A 5 15.31 -28.73 0.26
C ALA A 5 15.87 -28.08 -1.02
N GLY A 6 16.21 -28.90 -2.03
CA GLY A 6 16.68 -28.42 -3.33
C GLY A 6 15.63 -27.58 -4.07
N LEU A 7 14.37 -28.01 -4.08
CA LEU A 7 13.26 -27.26 -4.70
C LEU A 7 13.03 -25.91 -4.03
N SER A 8 13.03 -25.86 -2.69
CA SER A 8 12.86 -24.61 -1.94
C SER A 8 14.01 -23.63 -2.18
N LEU A 9 15.25 -24.13 -2.26
CA LEU A 9 16.42 -23.30 -2.58
C LEU A 9 16.36 -22.77 -4.02
N ALA A 10 16.00 -23.62 -4.98
CA ALA A 10 15.79 -23.23 -6.38
C ALA A 10 14.70 -22.16 -6.51
N MET A 11 13.60 -22.30 -5.77
CA MET A 11 12.53 -21.29 -5.71
C MET A 11 13.03 -19.96 -5.14
N SER A 12 13.82 -19.98 -4.06
CA SER A 12 14.42 -18.77 -3.48
C SER A 12 15.27 -18.01 -4.51
N LEU A 13 16.17 -18.72 -5.20
CA LEU A 13 16.99 -18.14 -6.28
C LEU A 13 16.15 -17.67 -7.46
N GLY A 14 15.13 -18.44 -7.86
CA GLY A 14 14.23 -18.11 -8.96
C GLY A 14 13.47 -16.81 -8.72
N ILE A 15 12.92 -16.60 -7.51
CA ILE A 15 12.22 -15.36 -7.14
C ILE A 15 13.20 -14.17 -7.18
N PHE A 16 14.41 -14.34 -6.65
CA PHE A 16 15.43 -13.30 -6.66
C PHE A 16 15.82 -12.90 -8.09
N LEU A 17 16.13 -13.88 -8.94
CA LEU A 17 16.51 -13.67 -10.34
C LEU A 17 15.37 -13.05 -11.13
N TYR A 18 14.14 -13.55 -10.98
CA TYR A 18 12.97 -12.98 -11.63
C TYR A 18 12.80 -11.50 -11.28
N HIS A 19 12.91 -11.15 -9.99
CA HIS A 19 12.79 -9.75 -9.57
C HIS A 19 13.89 -8.88 -10.19
N LYS A 20 15.15 -9.34 -10.21
CA LYS A 20 16.26 -8.60 -10.82
C LYS A 20 16.10 -8.43 -12.33
N ILE A 21 15.71 -9.48 -13.03
CA ILE A 21 15.42 -9.43 -14.47
C ILE A 21 14.27 -8.46 -14.73
N LYS A 22 13.21 -8.49 -13.92
CA LYS A 22 12.06 -7.60 -14.08
C LYS A 22 12.46 -6.13 -13.90
N VAL A 23 13.27 -5.80 -12.89
CA VAL A 23 13.81 -4.44 -12.69
C VAL A 23 14.67 -4.02 -13.89
N ALA A 24 15.53 -4.90 -14.38
CA ALA A 24 16.43 -4.61 -15.51
C ALA A 24 15.66 -4.40 -16.83
N ALA A 25 14.55 -5.12 -17.02
CA ALA A 25 13.73 -5.04 -18.22
C ALA A 25 12.93 -3.72 -18.36
N ILE A 26 12.66 -3.03 -17.24
CA ILE A 26 11.97 -1.74 -17.29
C ILE A 26 12.92 -0.70 -17.86
N LYS A 27 12.53 0.05 -18.89
CA LYS A 27 13.41 1.02 -19.55
C LYS A 27 13.45 2.37 -18.84
N THR A 28 12.30 2.86 -18.39
CA THR A 28 12.17 4.20 -17.79
C THR A 28 12.64 4.21 -16.34
N TYR A 29 13.35 5.26 -15.92
CA TYR A 29 13.77 5.39 -14.52
C TYR A 29 12.56 5.48 -13.57
N LYS A 30 11.51 6.23 -13.95
CA LYS A 30 10.25 6.27 -13.19
C LYS A 30 9.59 4.90 -13.03
N GLY A 31 9.51 4.12 -14.11
CA GLY A 31 8.94 2.77 -14.03
C GLY A 31 9.77 1.85 -13.12
N LYS A 32 11.11 1.97 -13.17
CA LYS A 32 11.99 1.23 -12.24
C LYS A 32 11.73 1.67 -10.80
N TYR A 33 11.66 2.97 -10.55
CA TYR A 33 11.39 3.56 -9.24
C TYR A 33 10.10 2.99 -8.66
N ASP A 34 8.99 3.06 -9.41
CA ASP A 34 7.67 2.63 -8.93
C ASP A 34 7.63 1.13 -8.64
N TYR A 35 8.20 0.33 -9.54
CA TYR A 35 8.26 -1.12 -9.35
C TYR A 35 9.10 -1.50 -8.13
N ILE A 36 10.26 -0.85 -7.93
CA ILE A 36 11.11 -1.09 -6.75
C ILE A 36 10.35 -0.73 -5.48
N LEU A 37 9.75 0.46 -5.43
CA LEU A 37 9.00 0.95 -4.28
C LEU A 37 7.87 -0.01 -3.89
N MET A 38 7.13 -0.54 -4.86
CA MET A 38 5.98 -1.42 -4.61
C MET A 38 6.34 -2.88 -4.33
N ASN A 39 7.42 -3.41 -4.92
CA ASN A 39 7.65 -4.86 -4.98
C ASN A 39 8.93 -5.34 -4.29
N GLN A 40 9.97 -4.51 -4.14
CA GLN A 40 11.31 -4.97 -3.75
C GLN A 40 11.34 -5.62 -2.35
N VAL A 41 10.74 -4.98 -1.35
CA VAL A 41 10.67 -5.53 0.03
C VAL A 41 9.91 -6.86 0.05
N ARG A 42 8.75 -6.91 -0.61
CA ARG A 42 7.91 -8.12 -0.66
C ARG A 42 8.62 -9.26 -1.39
N ALA A 43 9.30 -8.98 -2.51
CA ALA A 43 10.06 -9.98 -3.24
C ALA A 43 11.16 -10.58 -2.36
N TYR A 44 11.92 -9.75 -1.64
CA TYR A 44 12.97 -10.23 -0.74
C TYR A 44 12.43 -11.01 0.46
N GLN A 45 11.26 -10.65 0.99
CA GLN A 45 10.57 -11.45 1.99
C GLN A 45 10.26 -12.86 1.48
N TYR A 46 9.75 -13.00 0.25
CA TYR A 46 9.49 -14.32 -0.34
C TYR A 46 10.77 -15.13 -0.60
N VAL A 47 11.87 -14.48 -1.01
CA VAL A 47 13.19 -15.12 -1.16
C VAL A 47 13.63 -15.74 0.17
N VAL A 48 13.51 -14.97 1.26
CA VAL A 48 13.85 -15.41 2.61
C VAL A 48 12.94 -16.55 3.08
N TYR A 49 11.63 -16.46 2.84
CA TYR A 49 10.70 -17.53 3.24
C TYR A 49 10.99 -18.84 2.51
N ALA A 50 11.27 -18.78 1.20
CA ALA A 50 11.68 -19.95 0.44
C ALA A 50 13.02 -20.51 0.95
N PHE A 51 13.97 -19.65 1.32
CA PHE A 51 15.24 -20.06 1.91
C PHE A 51 15.08 -20.71 3.30
N ALA A 52 14.24 -20.14 4.17
CA ALA A 52 13.93 -20.70 5.48
C ALA A 52 13.26 -22.09 5.35
N ALA A 53 12.38 -22.28 4.36
CA ALA A 53 11.82 -23.58 4.04
C ALA A 53 12.90 -24.59 3.59
N ALA A 54 13.89 -24.14 2.80
CA ALA A 54 15.03 -24.98 2.43
C ALA A 54 15.85 -25.42 3.64
N LEU A 55 16.11 -24.51 4.60
CA LEU A 55 16.78 -24.83 5.86
C LEU A 55 15.99 -25.84 6.69
N PHE A 56 14.65 -25.69 6.77
CA PHE A 56 13.79 -26.64 7.46
C PHE A 56 13.90 -28.05 6.84
N PHE A 57 13.76 -28.18 5.53
CA PHE A 57 13.82 -29.48 4.86
C PHE A 57 15.22 -30.10 4.96
N TYR A 58 16.27 -29.31 4.83
CA TYR A 58 17.66 -29.78 4.97
C TYR A 58 17.99 -30.21 6.41
N GLY A 59 17.53 -29.46 7.41
CA GLY A 59 17.63 -29.85 8.82
C GLY A 59 16.97 -31.20 9.09
N ASN A 60 15.94 -31.55 8.31
CA ASN A 60 15.25 -32.84 8.30
C ASN A 60 15.82 -33.91 7.34
N THR A 61 17.03 -33.73 6.78
CA THR A 61 17.79 -34.79 6.07
C THR A 61 19.13 -35.26 6.66
N ILE A 62 19.82 -34.45 7.48
CA ILE A 62 21.04 -34.80 8.25
C ILE A 62 20.82 -35.95 9.29
N GLY A 63 21.66 -36.99 9.30
CA GLY A 63 21.73 -37.94 10.45
C GLY A 63 20.71 -39.08 10.44
N ASP A 64 20.21 -39.48 9.27
CA ASP A 64 19.16 -40.50 9.11
C ASP A 64 19.53 -41.87 9.72
N ALA A 65 20.82 -42.24 9.83
CA ALA A 65 21.24 -43.55 10.36
C ALA A 65 20.94 -43.76 11.87
N PHE A 66 20.85 -42.69 12.67
CA PHE A 66 20.61 -42.78 14.12
C PHE A 66 19.15 -42.50 14.52
N ILE A 67 18.41 -41.79 13.68
CA ILE A 67 17.13 -41.16 14.05
C ILE A 67 15.91 -42.05 13.75
N VAL A 68 16.03 -43.00 12.83
CA VAL A 68 14.93 -43.91 12.43
C VAL A 68 14.50 -44.88 13.54
N LYS A 69 15.30 -45.00 14.62
CA LYS A 69 15.03 -45.95 15.71
C LYS A 69 13.92 -45.51 16.67
N SER A 70 13.57 -44.22 16.73
CA SER A 70 12.46 -43.76 17.57
C SER A 70 11.79 -42.52 16.99
N ILE A 71 10.46 -42.59 16.91
CA ILE A 71 9.60 -41.52 16.39
C ILE A 71 9.78 -40.19 17.15
N VAL A 72 10.18 -40.25 18.43
CA VAL A 72 10.43 -39.07 19.26
C VAL A 72 11.54 -38.20 18.67
N TYR A 73 12.63 -38.81 18.17
CA TYR A 73 13.75 -38.03 17.60
C TYR A 73 13.38 -37.36 16.27
N VAL A 74 12.45 -37.95 15.49
CA VAL A 74 11.91 -37.30 14.29
C VAL A 74 11.15 -36.02 14.66
N PHE A 75 10.31 -36.07 15.69
CA PHE A 75 9.57 -34.89 16.16
C PHE A 75 10.48 -33.80 16.74
N VAL A 76 11.43 -34.17 17.60
CA VAL A 76 12.38 -33.22 18.20
C VAL A 76 13.16 -32.49 17.11
N ARG A 77 13.62 -33.22 16.10
CA ARG A 77 14.35 -32.67 14.96
C ARG A 77 13.51 -31.74 14.11
N ALA A 78 12.28 -32.14 13.78
CA ALA A 78 11.37 -31.31 13.02
C ALA A 78 11.08 -30.00 13.77
N PHE A 79 10.89 -30.09 15.10
CA PHE A 79 10.70 -28.94 15.97
C PHE A 79 11.91 -27.98 15.97
N ILE A 80 13.13 -28.50 16.19
CA ILE A 80 14.35 -27.67 16.18
C ILE A 80 14.55 -27.01 14.81
N SER A 81 14.36 -27.76 13.73
CA SER A 81 14.50 -27.23 12.36
C SER A 81 13.45 -26.16 12.07
N LEU A 82 12.24 -26.31 12.60
CA LEU A 82 11.18 -25.31 12.51
C LEU A 82 11.54 -24.04 13.28
N CYS A 83 12.04 -24.16 14.52
CA CYS A 83 12.50 -23.03 15.31
C CYS A 83 13.61 -22.23 14.62
N VAL A 84 14.57 -22.91 14.00
CA VAL A 84 15.64 -22.25 13.24
C VAL A 84 15.08 -21.53 12.02
N ALA A 85 14.21 -22.20 11.25
CA ALA A 85 13.61 -21.60 10.05
C ALA A 85 12.76 -20.37 10.39
N THR A 86 11.93 -20.43 11.44
CA THR A 86 11.10 -19.30 11.87
C THR A 86 11.95 -18.17 12.42
N LEU A 87 13.02 -18.45 13.15
CA LEU A 87 13.97 -17.44 13.63
C LEU A 87 14.63 -16.71 12.45
N VAL A 88 15.13 -17.43 11.44
CA VAL A 88 15.74 -16.83 10.24
C VAL A 88 14.74 -15.95 9.51
N ALA A 89 13.51 -16.43 9.32
CA ALA A 89 12.45 -15.67 8.67
C ALA A 89 12.07 -14.40 9.44
N TYR A 90 11.96 -14.50 10.77
CA TYR A 90 11.62 -13.37 11.64
C TYR A 90 12.72 -12.32 11.70
N VAL A 91 13.97 -12.72 11.92
CA VAL A 91 15.11 -11.79 11.95
C VAL A 91 15.23 -11.06 10.61
N SER A 92 15.12 -11.79 9.50
CA SER A 92 15.15 -11.19 8.17
C SER A 92 13.98 -10.23 7.93
N TYR A 93 12.78 -10.54 8.42
CA TYR A 93 11.64 -9.63 8.38
C TYR A 93 11.93 -8.32 9.12
N LEU A 94 12.55 -8.38 10.31
CA LEU A 94 12.94 -7.19 11.05
C LEU A 94 13.99 -6.36 10.30
N ILE A 95 14.99 -7.01 9.70
CA ILE A 95 16.01 -6.34 8.89
C ILE A 95 15.35 -5.61 7.70
N LEU A 96 14.46 -6.29 6.97
CA LEU A 96 13.74 -5.72 5.84
C LEU A 96 12.78 -4.60 6.24
N LYS A 97 12.22 -4.63 7.46
CA LYS A 97 11.30 -3.61 7.95
C LYS A 97 12.00 -2.35 8.46
N PHE A 98 13.10 -2.50 9.19
CA PHE A 98 13.70 -1.39 9.94
C PHE A 98 14.99 -0.85 9.31
N TYR A 99 15.81 -1.69 8.69
CA TYR A 99 17.13 -1.28 8.17
C TYR A 99 17.11 -1.05 6.66
N TYR A 100 16.36 -1.88 5.94
CA TYR A 100 16.32 -1.84 4.49
C TYR A 100 15.71 -0.57 3.86
N PRO A 101 14.71 0.13 4.48
CA PRO A 101 14.16 1.35 3.92
C PRO A 101 15.22 2.40 3.57
N GLY A 102 16.24 2.60 4.41
CA GLY A 102 17.31 3.57 4.14
C GLY A 102 18.21 3.20 2.96
N VAL A 103 18.42 1.90 2.71
CA VAL A 103 19.18 1.42 1.54
C VAL A 103 18.35 1.60 0.26
N MET A 104 17.07 1.24 0.34
CA MET A 104 16.13 1.37 -0.77
C MET A 104 15.94 2.84 -1.16
N ASP A 105 15.82 3.73 -0.19
CA ASP A 105 15.66 5.16 -0.42
C ASP A 105 16.86 5.76 -1.18
N LYS A 106 18.10 5.42 -0.82
CA LYS A 106 19.30 5.82 -1.58
C LYS A 106 19.25 5.36 -3.04
N GLN A 107 18.76 4.15 -3.28
CA GLN A 107 18.59 3.61 -4.64
C GLN A 107 17.50 4.36 -5.41
N LEU A 108 16.38 4.64 -4.76
CA LEU A 108 15.24 5.36 -5.34
C LEU A 108 15.59 6.82 -5.68
N ARG A 109 16.30 7.54 -4.80
CA ARG A 109 16.80 8.90 -5.09
C ARG A 109 17.70 8.94 -6.32
N LYS A 110 18.61 7.96 -6.45
CA LYS A 110 19.46 7.85 -7.65
C LYS A 110 18.66 7.67 -8.93
N LEU A 111 17.54 6.93 -8.88
CA LEU A 111 16.65 6.75 -10.04
C LEU A 111 15.83 8.00 -10.32
N ARG A 112 15.35 8.69 -9.28
CA ARG A 112 14.56 9.93 -9.39
C ARG A 112 15.34 11.02 -10.11
N TYR A 113 16.51 11.35 -9.59
CA TYR A 113 17.37 12.44 -10.07
C TYR A 113 18.36 12.04 -11.18
N ALA A 114 18.23 10.83 -11.75
CA ALA A 114 19.01 10.48 -12.93
C ALA A 114 18.55 11.35 -14.13
N PRO A 115 19.48 11.96 -14.89
CA PRO A 115 19.13 12.78 -16.04
C PRO A 115 18.23 12.04 -17.03
N ARG A 116 17.24 12.75 -17.56
CA ARG A 116 16.31 12.23 -18.55
C ARG A 116 16.78 12.58 -19.95
N ILE A 117 16.38 11.75 -20.91
CA ILE A 117 16.68 11.95 -22.31
C ILE A 117 15.36 12.23 -23.02
N SER A 118 15.33 13.32 -23.78
CA SER A 118 14.17 13.74 -24.57
C SER A 118 13.95 12.82 -25.77
N SER A 119 12.82 12.96 -26.45
CA SER A 119 12.54 12.23 -27.69
C SER A 119 13.57 12.52 -28.79
N ALA A 120 14.18 13.70 -28.77
CA ALA A 120 15.25 14.11 -29.67
C ALA A 120 16.65 13.59 -29.27
N GLY A 121 16.77 12.92 -28.12
CA GLY A 121 18.04 12.40 -27.62
C GLY A 121 18.87 13.41 -26.82
N ASN A 122 18.32 14.58 -26.47
CA ASN A 122 19.03 15.55 -25.63
C ASN A 122 18.86 15.22 -24.15
N GLU A 123 19.86 15.57 -23.34
CA GLU A 123 19.74 15.54 -21.89
C GLU A 123 18.77 16.65 -21.42
N MET A 124 17.81 16.27 -20.59
CA MET A 124 16.80 17.18 -20.02
C MET A 124 17.31 17.73 -18.69
N ARG A 125 17.03 19.01 -18.44
CA ARG A 125 17.29 19.67 -17.16
C ARG A 125 16.10 19.45 -16.22
N LEU A 126 16.38 19.11 -14.97
CA LEU A 126 15.38 19.14 -13.90
C LEU A 126 15.20 20.60 -13.44
N LEU A 127 13.96 21.06 -13.39
CA LEU A 127 13.62 22.40 -12.92
C LEU A 127 13.65 22.47 -11.39
N SER A 128 13.85 23.67 -10.82
CA SER A 128 13.56 23.90 -9.40
C SER A 128 12.06 24.03 -9.15
N GLU A 129 11.64 23.92 -7.90
CA GLU A 129 10.24 24.04 -7.46
C GLU A 129 9.60 25.36 -7.95
N GLU A 130 10.35 26.47 -7.94
CA GLU A 130 9.83 27.76 -8.41
C GLU A 130 9.78 27.87 -9.94
N GLU A 131 10.66 27.16 -10.65
CA GLU A 131 10.68 27.14 -12.11
C GLU A 131 9.57 26.24 -12.67
N GLU A 132 9.23 25.16 -11.96
CA GLU A 132 8.29 24.17 -12.45
C GLU A 132 6.82 24.57 -12.32
N ASP A 133 6.48 25.47 -11.39
CA ASP A 133 5.12 26.01 -11.21
C ASP A 133 4.46 26.46 -12.53
N VAL A 134 5.24 27.03 -13.45
CA VAL A 134 4.76 27.50 -14.77
C VAL A 134 4.28 26.35 -15.66
N HIS A 135 4.80 25.15 -15.43
CA HIS A 135 4.48 23.92 -16.17
C HIS A 135 3.41 23.06 -15.48
N LEU A 136 3.11 23.33 -14.21
CA LEU A 136 2.11 22.60 -13.43
C LEU A 136 0.75 23.30 -13.52
N ASP A 137 -0.32 22.51 -13.60
CA ASP A 137 -1.67 23.06 -13.47
C ASP A 137 -1.98 23.44 -12.00
N ALA A 138 -2.99 24.28 -11.80
CA ALA A 138 -3.35 24.76 -10.47
C ALA A 138 -3.76 23.64 -9.49
N GLY A 139 -4.23 22.49 -10.00
CA GLY A 139 -4.56 21.34 -9.17
C GLY A 139 -3.34 20.53 -8.76
N MET A 140 -2.35 20.39 -9.66
CA MET A 140 -1.04 19.81 -9.37
C MET A 140 -0.30 20.63 -8.32
N GLN A 141 -0.24 21.95 -8.50
CA GLN A 141 0.30 22.87 -7.48
C GLN A 141 -0.45 22.74 -6.16
N ALA A 142 -1.77 22.55 -6.17
CA ALA A 142 -2.52 22.34 -4.94
C ALA A 142 -2.18 21.01 -4.25
N GLU A 143 -1.87 19.94 -5.01
CA GLU A 143 -1.41 18.66 -4.45
C GLU A 143 -0.03 18.78 -3.79
N GLU A 144 0.87 19.62 -4.32
CA GLU A 144 2.19 19.94 -3.75
C GLU A 144 2.07 20.82 -2.51
N ASN A 145 1.19 21.82 -2.55
CA ASN A 145 0.93 22.70 -1.40
C ASN A 145 0.38 21.94 -0.18
N VAL A 146 -0.32 20.82 -0.40
CA VAL A 146 -0.73 19.91 0.69
C VAL A 146 0.22 18.73 0.87
N PHE A 147 1.31 18.71 0.11
CA PHE A 147 2.40 17.74 0.16
C PHE A 147 1.95 16.28 0.01
N SER A 148 0.90 16.10 -0.79
CA SER A 148 0.32 14.80 -1.10
C SER A 148 1.02 14.11 -2.27
N VAL A 149 1.55 14.93 -3.16
CA VAL A 149 2.20 14.59 -4.40
C VAL A 149 3.35 15.57 -4.57
N ASP A 150 4.38 15.10 -5.23
CA ASP A 150 5.61 15.83 -5.50
C ASP A 150 5.89 15.61 -6.99
N TYR A 151 5.87 16.67 -7.80
CA TYR A 151 6.09 16.60 -9.23
C TYR A 151 7.53 16.98 -9.55
N ASP A 152 8.19 16.18 -10.39
CA ASP A 152 9.46 16.60 -10.99
C ASP A 152 9.19 17.02 -12.44
N VAL A 153 9.51 18.27 -12.80
CA VAL A 153 9.44 18.73 -14.20
C VAL A 153 10.81 18.71 -14.87
N TRP A 154 10.91 17.95 -15.95
CA TRP A 154 12.09 17.87 -16.80
C TRP A 154 11.85 18.61 -18.11
N VAL A 155 12.80 19.45 -18.53
CA VAL A 155 12.70 20.23 -19.77
C VAL A 155 13.92 20.01 -20.66
N ASP A 156 13.69 19.74 -21.95
CA ASP A 156 14.71 19.86 -22.98
C ASP A 156 14.77 21.29 -23.49
N GLU A 157 15.78 22.04 -23.10
CA GLU A 157 15.94 23.45 -23.45
C GLU A 157 16.11 23.71 -24.96
N LYS A 158 16.48 22.68 -25.74
CA LYS A 158 16.66 22.83 -27.20
C LYS A 158 15.37 22.66 -27.96
N THR A 159 14.51 21.75 -27.51
CA THR A 159 13.27 21.40 -28.22
C THR A 159 12.02 21.95 -27.56
N GLY A 160 12.11 22.35 -26.28
CA GLY A 160 10.97 22.71 -25.45
C GLY A 160 10.15 21.51 -24.97
N GLU A 161 10.63 20.28 -25.15
CA GLU A 161 9.93 19.08 -24.64
C GLU A 161 9.89 19.11 -23.11
N VAL A 162 8.69 19.06 -22.55
CA VAL A 162 8.44 19.01 -21.11
C VAL A 162 7.97 17.62 -20.72
N LYS A 163 8.54 17.09 -19.65
CA LYS A 163 8.18 15.79 -19.09
C LYS A 163 7.98 15.90 -17.59
N ILE A 164 6.75 15.66 -17.15
CA ILE A 164 6.32 15.74 -15.75
C ILE A 164 6.27 14.32 -15.17
N GLU A 165 6.93 14.08 -14.04
CA GLU A 165 6.91 12.79 -13.33
C GLU A 165 6.33 12.93 -11.92
N LYS A 166 5.34 12.10 -11.58
CA LYS A 166 4.59 12.17 -10.32
C LYS A 166 5.16 11.25 -9.23
N TYR A 167 5.52 11.79 -8.07
CA TYR A 167 6.00 11.07 -6.89
C TYR A 167 5.02 11.19 -5.72
N ALA A 168 5.10 10.25 -4.77
CA ALA A 168 4.30 10.32 -3.55
C ALA A 168 4.89 11.37 -2.60
N GLY A 169 4.05 12.30 -2.13
CA GLY A 169 4.43 13.28 -1.14
C GLY A 169 4.54 12.69 0.27
N TYR A 170 4.80 13.55 1.25
CA TYR A 170 4.99 13.13 2.64
C TYR A 170 3.69 13.05 3.45
N LEU A 171 2.62 13.76 3.06
CA LEU A 171 1.31 13.67 3.70
C LEU A 171 0.37 12.77 2.92
N GLU A 172 -0.38 11.96 3.65
CA GLU A 172 -1.49 11.22 3.07
C GLU A 172 -2.72 12.13 2.97
N ALA A 173 -2.93 12.71 1.79
CA ALA A 173 -4.20 13.33 1.42
C ALA A 173 -5.02 12.37 0.55
N LEU A 174 -6.34 12.44 0.71
CA LEU A 174 -7.27 11.62 -0.07
C LEU A 174 -7.55 12.28 -1.42
N GLU A 175 -7.91 11.44 -2.38
CA GLU A 175 -8.41 11.90 -3.68
C GLU A 175 -9.80 12.51 -3.49
N CYS A 176 -9.98 13.73 -4.01
CA CYS A 176 -11.26 14.42 -4.00
C CYS A 176 -12.17 13.86 -5.10
N GLY A 177 -13.37 13.38 -4.74
CA GLY A 177 -14.34 12.87 -5.71
C GLY A 177 -14.85 13.91 -6.71
N SER A 178 -14.76 15.20 -6.38
CA SER A 178 -15.26 16.28 -7.24
C SER A 178 -14.24 16.75 -8.28
N CYS A 179 -12.94 16.77 -7.95
CA CYS A 179 -11.91 17.30 -8.85
C CYS A 179 -10.79 16.30 -9.22
N GLY A 180 -10.74 15.11 -8.59
CA GLY A 180 -9.75 14.07 -8.88
C GLY A 180 -8.35 14.30 -8.30
N PHE A 181 -8.06 15.48 -7.76
CA PHE A 181 -6.77 15.76 -7.10
C PHE A 181 -6.72 15.23 -5.67
N LYS A 182 -5.52 14.82 -5.21
CA LYS A 182 -5.23 14.39 -3.84
C LYS A 182 -5.10 15.56 -2.86
N THR A 183 -6.11 16.40 -2.81
CA THR A 183 -6.11 17.62 -1.98
C THR A 183 -7.13 17.57 -0.84
N LEU A 184 -7.79 16.43 -0.64
CA LEU A 184 -8.78 16.21 0.41
C LEU A 184 -8.09 15.90 1.74
N THR A 185 -8.09 16.86 2.65
CA THR A 185 -7.40 16.80 3.96
C THR A 185 -8.40 16.79 5.10
N LEU A 186 -8.07 16.08 6.19
CA LEU A 186 -8.88 16.06 7.41
C LEU A 186 -8.80 17.42 8.10
N GLN A 187 -9.94 18.07 8.32
CA GLN A 187 -10.02 19.37 9.02
C GLN A 187 -10.33 19.19 10.49
N SER A 188 -11.32 18.36 10.80
CA SER A 188 -11.74 18.11 12.19
C SER A 188 -12.38 16.74 12.34
N GLU A 189 -12.39 16.27 13.57
CA GLU A 189 -13.15 15.09 14.00
C GLU A 189 -14.13 15.53 15.08
N GLU A 190 -15.36 15.05 14.99
CA GLU A 190 -16.42 15.37 15.92
C GLU A 190 -17.07 14.08 16.43
N ILE A 191 -17.20 13.95 17.75
CA ILE A 191 -17.92 12.82 18.34
C ILE A 191 -19.40 13.21 18.44
N VAL A 192 -20.22 12.66 17.54
CA VAL A 192 -21.66 12.90 17.51
C VAL A 192 -22.38 12.08 18.57
N LYS A 193 -21.91 10.84 18.79
CA LYS A 193 -22.41 9.96 19.83
C LYS A 193 -21.23 9.38 20.61
N PRO A 194 -21.10 9.66 21.93
CA PRO A 194 -20.05 9.05 22.73
C PRO A 194 -20.28 7.54 22.85
N ALA A 195 -19.20 6.77 22.81
CA ALA A 195 -19.27 5.33 23.02
C ALA A 195 -19.58 5.03 24.50
N THR A 196 -20.40 4.00 24.73
CA THR A 196 -20.71 3.50 26.08
C THR A 196 -20.31 2.02 26.16
N GLU A 197 -20.52 1.39 27.31
CA GLU A 197 -20.27 -0.06 27.46
C GLU A 197 -21.24 -0.92 26.63
N LYS A 198 -22.46 -0.41 26.40
CA LYS A 198 -23.54 -1.15 25.74
C LYS A 198 -23.71 -0.78 24.28
N GLU A 199 -23.36 0.45 23.92
CA GLU A 199 -23.60 1.00 22.59
C GLU A 199 -22.31 1.58 22.00
N GLU A 200 -22.11 1.33 20.71
CA GLU A 200 -21.07 1.99 19.92
C GLU A 200 -21.31 3.49 19.87
N GLY A 201 -20.21 4.23 19.85
CA GLY A 201 -20.23 5.66 19.56
C GLY A 201 -20.19 5.90 18.04
N GLU A 202 -20.38 7.16 17.66
CA GLU A 202 -20.28 7.61 16.29
C GLU A 202 -19.41 8.87 16.25
N LEU A 203 -18.38 8.86 15.41
CA LEU A 203 -17.58 10.04 15.09
C LEU A 203 -17.79 10.42 13.62
N ILE A 204 -17.82 11.72 13.34
CA ILE A 204 -17.79 12.26 11.99
C ILE A 204 -16.42 12.88 11.75
N ARG A 205 -15.78 12.47 10.66
CA ARG A 205 -14.60 13.14 10.12
C ARG A 205 -15.01 14.15 9.06
N HIS A 206 -14.62 15.39 9.25
CA HIS A 206 -14.86 16.50 8.35
C HIS A 206 -13.62 16.69 7.47
N TYR A 207 -13.76 16.40 6.18
CA TYR A 207 -12.70 16.59 5.20
C TYR A 207 -13.00 17.78 4.31
N LYS A 208 -11.96 18.49 3.89
CA LYS A 208 -12.06 19.60 2.94
C LYS A 208 -10.97 19.53 1.90
N CYS A 209 -11.38 19.65 0.64
CA CYS A 209 -10.49 19.76 -0.49
C CYS A 209 -9.85 21.14 -0.50
N LYS A 210 -8.52 21.20 -0.48
CA LYS A 210 -7.79 22.48 -0.54
C LYS A 210 -7.83 23.14 -1.92
N TYR A 211 -8.12 22.39 -2.98
CA TYR A 211 -8.21 22.92 -4.34
C TYR A 211 -9.61 23.45 -4.67
N CYS A 212 -10.61 22.56 -4.77
CA CYS A 212 -11.97 22.96 -5.17
C CYS A 212 -12.90 23.34 -4.01
N GLY A 213 -12.44 23.21 -2.76
CA GLY A 213 -13.23 23.54 -1.57
C GLY A 213 -14.29 22.52 -1.19
N ALA A 214 -14.48 21.44 -1.97
CA ALA A 214 -15.47 20.40 -1.70
C ALA A 214 -15.28 19.80 -0.30
N GLU A 215 -16.40 19.68 0.43
CA GLU A 215 -16.46 19.14 1.78
C GLU A 215 -17.03 17.72 1.76
N ARG A 216 -16.46 16.85 2.58
CA ARG A 216 -16.90 15.46 2.71
C ARG A 216 -16.94 15.09 4.17
N HIS A 217 -18.08 14.57 4.60
CA HIS A 217 -18.28 14.05 5.94
C HIS A 217 -18.33 12.53 5.88
N THR A 218 -17.54 11.86 6.69
CA THR A 218 -17.57 10.40 6.77
C THR A 218 -17.76 9.98 8.22
N LYS A 219 -18.85 9.24 8.47
CA LYS A 219 -19.15 8.62 9.75
C LYS A 219 -18.24 7.41 9.96
N TYR A 220 -17.68 7.29 11.15
CA TYR A 220 -16.95 6.13 11.61
C TYR A 220 -17.51 5.66 12.95
N PRO A 221 -17.72 4.34 13.12
CA PRO A 221 -18.13 3.81 14.41
C PRO A 221 -16.96 3.91 15.41
N ILE A 222 -17.28 4.30 16.64
CA ILE A 222 -16.37 4.21 17.78
C ILE A 222 -16.71 2.92 18.53
N ALA A 223 -15.72 2.05 18.69
CA ALA A 223 -15.90 0.82 19.45
C ALA A 223 -16.41 1.12 20.87
N ARG A 224 -17.33 0.28 21.35
CA ARG A 224 -17.85 0.33 22.72
C ARG A 224 -16.71 0.30 23.76
N ILE A 225 -16.94 0.94 24.90
CA ILE A 225 -15.98 0.94 26.00
C ILE A 225 -15.96 -0.46 26.62
N ILE A 226 -14.76 -1.04 26.74
CA ILE A 226 -14.58 -2.40 27.26
C ILE A 226 -14.13 -2.31 28.72
N LYS A 227 -14.79 -3.07 29.60
CA LYS A 227 -14.45 -3.10 31.05
C LYS A 227 -13.23 -3.95 31.39
N SER A 228 -13.00 -5.03 30.63
CA SER A 228 -11.85 -5.92 30.83
C SER A 228 -11.29 -6.42 29.49
N GLU A 229 -9.97 -6.62 29.40
CA GLU A 229 -9.32 -7.13 28.17
C GLU A 229 -9.93 -8.44 27.64
N SER A 230 -10.49 -9.27 28.53
CA SER A 230 -11.19 -10.52 28.18
C SER A 230 -12.47 -10.34 27.37
N GLU A 231 -13.02 -9.13 27.31
CA GLU A 231 -14.24 -8.80 26.56
C GLU A 231 -13.94 -8.20 25.16
N TYR A 232 -12.66 -7.92 24.86
CA TYR A 232 -12.23 -7.54 23.51
C TYR A 232 -12.32 -8.75 22.58
N LYS A 233 -13.37 -8.77 21.75
CA LYS A 233 -13.49 -9.68 20.61
C LYS A 233 -13.22 -8.88 19.34
N LEU A 234 -12.27 -9.36 18.55
CA LEU A 234 -12.09 -8.87 17.18
C LEU A 234 -13.40 -9.09 16.41
N PRO A 235 -13.86 -8.12 15.61
CA PRO A 235 -15.02 -8.31 14.74
C PRO A 235 -14.85 -9.55 13.85
N ASP A 236 -15.92 -10.30 13.62
CA ASP A 236 -15.88 -11.50 12.75
C ASP A 236 -15.51 -11.15 11.29
N ASP A 237 -15.74 -9.90 10.89
CA ASP A 237 -15.38 -9.32 9.60
C ASP A 237 -14.08 -8.49 9.65
N TYR A 238 -13.28 -8.63 10.72
CA TYR A 238 -12.01 -7.91 10.85
C TYR A 238 -11.03 -8.33 9.74
N VAL A 239 -10.92 -7.48 8.72
CA VAL A 239 -9.99 -7.69 7.62
C VAL A 239 -8.65 -7.06 7.96
N LEU A 240 -7.63 -7.90 8.19
CA LEU A 240 -6.25 -7.46 8.32
C LEU A 240 -5.83 -6.60 7.12
N LYS A 241 -5.13 -5.48 7.39
CA LYS A 241 -4.69 -4.51 6.39
C LYS A 241 -3.96 -5.23 5.24
N GLY A 242 -4.58 -5.28 4.05
CA GLY A 242 -4.08 -6.01 2.87
C GLY A 242 -5.00 -7.11 2.31
N GLN A 243 -6.09 -7.47 3.00
CA GLN A 243 -7.04 -8.51 2.56
C GLN A 243 -8.39 -7.97 2.03
N ARG A 244 -8.56 -6.65 1.88
CA ARG A 244 -9.80 -6.07 1.35
C ARG A 244 -9.91 -6.36 -0.14
N LYS A 245 -10.91 -7.16 -0.56
CA LYS A 245 -11.20 -7.45 -1.97
C LYS A 245 -11.86 -6.26 -2.69
N VAL A 246 -12.64 -5.46 -1.96
CA VAL A 246 -13.32 -4.26 -2.47
C VAL A 246 -12.87 -3.07 -1.61
N LYS A 247 -12.43 -1.99 -2.26
CA LYS A 247 -11.89 -0.79 -1.60
C LYS A 247 -12.97 0.28 -1.38
N SER A 248 -13.86 0.45 -2.35
CA SER A 248 -14.99 1.39 -2.33
C SER A 248 -15.98 1.04 -3.43
N ILE A 249 -17.24 1.43 -3.24
CA ILE A 249 -18.32 1.34 -4.23
C ILE A 249 -18.95 2.73 -4.31
N MET A 250 -19.16 3.23 -5.52
CA MET A 250 -19.90 4.46 -5.77
C MET A 250 -21.19 4.10 -6.49
N ILE A 251 -22.32 4.59 -5.97
CA ILE A 251 -23.64 4.46 -6.59
C ILE A 251 -24.08 5.86 -6.98
N GLU A 252 -24.30 6.06 -8.27
CA GLU A 252 -24.87 7.29 -8.82
C GLU A 252 -26.34 7.03 -9.17
N ILE A 253 -27.24 7.86 -8.63
CA ILE A 253 -28.68 7.78 -8.88
C ILE A 253 -29.13 9.08 -9.54
N ILE A 254 -29.70 8.95 -10.74
CA ILE A 254 -30.17 10.07 -11.56
C ILE A 254 -31.70 10.03 -11.61
N SER A 255 -32.34 11.11 -11.17
CA SER A 255 -33.78 11.33 -11.24
C SER A 255 -34.25 11.59 -12.66
N THR A 256 -35.52 11.30 -12.92
CA THR A 256 -36.22 11.72 -14.15
C THR A 256 -36.28 13.24 -14.31
N LYS A 257 -36.13 14.01 -13.22
CA LYS A 257 -36.03 15.48 -13.24
C LYS A 257 -34.62 16.01 -13.54
N GLY A 258 -33.64 15.12 -13.70
CA GLY A 258 -32.23 15.47 -13.95
C GLY A 258 -31.38 15.62 -12.69
N ASP A 259 -31.96 15.46 -11.50
CA ASP A 259 -31.20 15.52 -10.24
C ASP A 259 -30.29 14.30 -10.08
N LYS A 260 -29.01 14.55 -9.81
CA LYS A 260 -27.99 13.53 -9.63
C LYS A 260 -27.54 13.48 -8.16
N LYS A 261 -27.58 12.28 -7.55
CA LYS A 261 -27.06 12.03 -6.20
C LYS A 261 -26.04 10.89 -6.25
N GLU A 262 -24.91 11.08 -5.59
CA GLU A 262 -23.82 10.09 -5.50
C GLU A 262 -23.63 9.61 -4.07
N TYR A 263 -23.49 8.29 -3.91
CA TYR A 263 -23.36 7.62 -2.62
C TYR A 263 -22.13 6.71 -2.61
N PHE A 264 -21.36 6.74 -1.52
CA PHE A 264 -20.11 5.98 -1.38
C PHE A 264 -20.22 4.95 -0.26
N PHE A 265 -19.84 3.71 -0.55
CA PHE A 265 -19.84 2.58 0.39
C PHE A 265 -18.46 1.94 0.48
N GLN A 266 -18.12 1.42 1.67
CA GLN A 266 -16.81 0.81 1.91
C GLN A 266 -16.80 -0.70 1.59
N ASN A 267 -17.98 -1.33 1.50
CA ASN A 267 -18.15 -2.73 1.16
C ASN A 267 -19.48 -2.97 0.44
N THR A 268 -19.62 -4.15 -0.19
CA THR A 268 -20.80 -4.54 -0.98
C THR A 268 -22.07 -4.69 -0.15
N LYS A 269 -21.95 -5.05 1.13
CA LYS A 269 -23.10 -5.22 2.02
C LYS A 269 -23.79 -3.89 2.29
N GLN A 270 -23.03 -2.86 2.65
CA GLN A 270 -23.55 -1.50 2.88
C GLN A 270 -24.24 -0.93 1.63
N ALA A 271 -23.62 -1.11 0.46
CA ALA A 271 -24.20 -0.68 -0.82
C ALA A 271 -25.54 -1.38 -1.11
N SER A 272 -25.62 -2.69 -0.84
CA SER A 272 -26.84 -3.49 -1.03
C SER A 272 -27.95 -3.08 -0.08
N GLU A 273 -27.63 -2.84 1.20
CA GLU A 273 -28.62 -2.42 2.21
C GLU A 273 -29.16 -1.02 1.91
N PHE A 274 -28.29 -0.11 1.47
CA PHE A 274 -28.70 1.22 1.02
C PHE A 274 -29.68 1.15 -0.15
N LEU A 275 -29.34 0.39 -1.21
CA LEU A 275 -30.23 0.26 -2.38
C LEU A 275 -31.58 -0.35 -2.04
N ALA A 276 -31.64 -1.23 -1.03
CA ALA A 276 -32.89 -1.83 -0.58
C ALA A 276 -33.82 -0.85 0.16
N GLN A 277 -33.26 0.21 0.74
CA GLN A 277 -33.99 1.20 1.55
C GLN A 277 -34.15 2.55 0.85
N PHE A 278 -33.41 2.76 -0.23
CA PHE A 278 -33.35 4.04 -0.92
C PHE A 278 -34.69 4.37 -1.60
N ASP A 279 -35.23 5.53 -1.26
CA ASP A 279 -36.46 6.08 -1.79
C ASP A 279 -36.19 7.53 -2.18
N PHE A 280 -36.32 7.86 -3.47
CA PHE A 280 -35.89 9.14 -4.02
C PHE A 280 -36.79 10.30 -3.53
N ASP A 281 -38.06 10.01 -3.23
CA ASP A 281 -39.09 11.00 -2.91
C ASP A 281 -39.22 11.29 -1.41
N LYS A 282 -38.45 10.61 -0.55
CA LYS A 282 -38.45 10.85 0.91
C LYS A 282 -37.64 12.06 1.35
N ASP A 283 -36.77 12.58 0.48
CA ASP A 283 -35.87 13.71 0.76
C ASP A 283 -36.19 14.95 -0.09
N ALA A 284 -37.43 15.07 -0.60
CA ALA A 284 -37.93 16.21 -1.38
C ALA A 284 -38.85 17.13 -0.55
#